data_AF-A0A7Y2ZEJ6-F1
#
_entry.id   AF-A0A7Y2ZEJ6-F1
#
_cell.length_a   1.000
_cell.length_b   1.000
_cell.length_c   1.000
_cell.angle_alpha   90.00
_cell.angle_beta   90.00
_cell.angle_gamma   90.00
#
_symmetry.space_group_name_H-M   'P 1'
#
loop_
_entity.id
_entity.type
_entity.pdbx_description
1 polymer ?
#
loop_
_entity_poly.entity_id
_entity_poly.type
_entity_poly.pdbx_seq_one_letter_code
_entity_poly.pdbx_strand_id
1 'polypeptide(L)'
;MAEPRSQKAARSSHDRHAPLWAIGLAALGATGLATNWIDLGWFWSGYVLDMTGPAWNYILFRGRFTAWADNAWTRFFTPGRTLGIFVVVCGGIEGAQYLELYEATFDPWDLVAYISILGPLFVIDVATGGAGRVDPGDQGSTPHHP
;
A
#
# COMPACT_ATOMS: atom_id res chain seq x y z
N MET A 1 8.28 14.17 -28.64
CA MET A 1 8.57 14.94 -27.41
C MET A 1 9.51 14.09 -26.57
N ALA A 2 10.72 14.57 -26.26
CA ALA A 2 11.70 13.77 -25.50
C ALA A 2 11.31 13.76 -24.01
N GLU A 3 11.24 12.57 -23.42
CA GLU A 3 10.91 12.39 -22.01
C GLU A 3 12.01 12.99 -21.11
N PRO A 4 11.66 13.80 -20.09
CA PRO A 4 12.62 14.42 -19.19
C PRO A 4 13.44 13.38 -18.41
N ARG A 5 14.73 13.66 -18.18
CA ARG A 5 15.68 12.72 -17.56
C ARG A 5 15.25 12.25 -16.16
N SER A 6 14.52 13.08 -15.40
CA SER A 6 13.99 12.74 -14.08
C SER A 6 12.96 11.61 -14.14
N GLN A 7 12.08 11.61 -15.14
CA GLN A 7 11.07 10.56 -15.34
C GLN A 7 11.72 9.22 -15.70
N LYS A 8 12.73 9.23 -16.57
CA LYS A 8 13.47 8.01 -16.94
C LYS A 8 14.15 7.33 -15.75
N ALA A 9 14.77 8.12 -14.85
CA ALA A 9 15.45 7.60 -13.68
C ALA A 9 14.46 6.99 -12.67
N ALA A 10 13.33 7.65 -12.42
CA ALA A 10 12.28 7.15 -11.53
C ALA A 10 11.68 5.82 -12.04
N ARG A 11 11.40 5.75 -13.35
CA ARG A 11 10.90 4.53 -14.00
C ARG A 11 11.89 3.36 -13.88
N SER A 12 13.17 3.61 -14.12
CA SER A 12 14.22 2.59 -13.95
C SER A 12 14.32 2.05 -12.52
N SER A 13 14.17 2.91 -11.49
CA SER A 13 14.17 2.46 -10.10
C SER A 13 12.92 1.65 -9.76
N HIS A 14 11.74 2.09 -10.21
CA HIS A 14 10.50 1.36 -9.99
C HIS A 14 10.58 -0.05 -10.59
N ASP A 15 10.96 -0.14 -11.86
CA ASP A 15 11.00 -1.40 -12.61
C ASP A 15 12.01 -2.39 -12.00
N ARG A 16 13.12 -1.89 -11.44
CA ARG A 16 14.13 -2.72 -10.76
C ARG A 16 13.57 -3.44 -9.53
N HIS A 17 12.68 -2.79 -8.77
CA HIS A 17 12.13 -3.35 -7.53
C HIS A 17 10.81 -4.08 -7.73
N ALA A 18 10.16 -3.92 -8.88
CA ALA A 18 8.86 -4.53 -9.17
C ALA A 18 8.80 -6.06 -8.93
N PRO A 19 9.84 -6.85 -9.27
CA PRO A 19 9.85 -8.28 -8.96
C PRO A 19 9.83 -8.58 -7.45
N LEU A 20 10.52 -7.78 -6.63
CA LEU A 20 10.53 -7.95 -5.17
C LEU A 20 9.16 -7.64 -4.57
N TRP A 21 8.48 -6.61 -5.07
CA TRP A 21 7.10 -6.30 -4.68
C TRP A 21 6.11 -7.38 -5.11
N ALA A 22 6.29 -7.97 -6.29
CA ALA A 22 5.47 -9.08 -6.75
C ALA A 22 5.66 -10.34 -5.88
N ILE A 23 6.91 -10.64 -5.47
CA ILE A 23 7.20 -11.71 -4.52
C ILE A 23 6.55 -11.42 -3.17
N GLY A 24 6.69 -10.20 -2.65
CA GLY A 24 6.07 -9.79 -1.39
C GLY A 24 4.55 -9.90 -1.42
N LEU A 25 3.92 -9.49 -2.53
CA LEU A 25 2.49 -9.64 -2.76
C LEU A 25 2.06 -11.11 -2.74
N ALA A 26 2.77 -11.98 -3.46
CA ALA A 26 2.48 -13.40 -3.49
C ALA A 26 2.69 -14.06 -2.11
N ALA A 27 3.76 -13.69 -1.40
CA ALA A 27 4.05 -14.20 -0.07
C ALA A 27 2.97 -13.79 0.94
N LEU A 28 2.59 -12.51 0.98
CA LEU A 28 1.53 -12.02 1.88
C LEU A 28 0.18 -12.68 1.58
N GLY A 29 -0.18 -12.80 0.30
CA GLY A 29 -1.41 -13.49 -0.11
C GLY A 29 -1.40 -14.97 0.28
N ALA A 30 -0.28 -15.66 0.05
CA ALA A 30 -0.13 -17.07 0.43
C ALA A 30 -0.17 -17.25 1.96
N THR A 31 0.51 -16.39 2.73
CA THR A 31 0.50 -16.42 4.19
C THR A 31 -0.89 -16.15 4.77
N GLY A 32 -1.58 -15.12 4.28
CA GLY A 32 -2.94 -14.80 4.70
C GLY A 32 -3.95 -15.89 4.33
N LEU A 33 -3.78 -16.56 3.19
CA LEU A 33 -4.62 -17.71 2.86
C LEU A 33 -4.25 -18.95 3.69
N ALA A 34 -2.95 -19.17 3.95
CA ALA A 34 -2.45 -20.32 4.72
C ALA A 34 -3.04 -20.39 6.14
N THR A 35 -3.38 -19.26 6.75
CA THR A 35 -4.02 -19.24 8.08
C THR A 35 -5.39 -19.92 8.11
N ASN A 36 -6.05 -20.10 6.95
CA ASN A 36 -7.29 -20.87 6.85
C ASN A 36 -7.08 -22.39 6.95
N TRP A 37 -5.88 -22.89 6.61
CA TRP A 37 -5.58 -24.33 6.60
C TRP A 37 -4.62 -24.75 7.71
N ILE A 38 -3.84 -23.82 8.25
CA ILE A 38 -2.85 -24.07 9.29
C ILE A 38 -3.32 -23.40 10.58
N ASP A 39 -3.67 -24.21 11.57
CA ASP A 39 -3.95 -23.73 12.91
C ASP A 39 -2.64 -23.34 13.60
N LEU A 40 -2.33 -22.05 13.58
CA LEU A 40 -1.19 -21.44 14.28
C LEU A 40 -1.54 -21.09 15.74
N GLY A 41 -2.71 -21.51 16.21
CA GLY A 41 -3.32 -21.08 17.45
C GLY A 41 -4.16 -19.82 17.28
N TRP A 42 -5.13 -19.65 18.17
CA TRP A 42 -6.13 -18.57 18.15
C TRP A 42 -5.55 -17.16 18.07
N PHE A 43 -4.40 -16.91 18.70
CA PHE A 43 -3.72 -15.62 18.65
C PHE A 43 -3.15 -15.34 17.25
N TRP A 44 -2.45 -16.30 16.65
CA TRP A 44 -1.72 -16.06 15.40
C TRP A 44 -2.61 -16.10 14.17
N SER A 45 -3.68 -16.90 14.15
CA SER A 45 -4.55 -17.01 12.98
C SER A 45 -5.32 -15.72 12.70
N GLY A 46 -5.76 -15.01 13.75
CA GLY A 46 -6.40 -13.69 13.64
C GLY A 46 -5.41 -12.63 13.16
N TYR A 47 -4.42 -12.30 14.00
CA TYR A 47 -3.51 -11.18 13.71
C TYR A 47 -2.70 -11.33 12.42
N VAL A 48 -2.36 -12.54 11.98
CA VAL A 48 -1.66 -12.71 10.70
C VAL A 48 -2.57 -12.34 9.54
N LEU A 49 -3.85 -12.68 9.58
CA LEU A 49 -4.80 -12.27 8.56
C LEU A 49 -4.98 -10.74 8.58
N ASP A 50 -5.10 -10.18 9.77
CA ASP A 50 -5.20 -8.75 10.00
C ASP A 50 -3.98 -7.98 9.51
N MET A 51 -2.77 -8.51 9.66
CA MET A 51 -1.57 -7.88 9.10
C MET A 51 -1.47 -8.07 7.59
N THR A 52 -1.69 -9.29 7.09
CA THR A 52 -1.45 -9.63 5.68
C THR A 52 -2.46 -8.96 4.76
N GLY A 53 -3.72 -8.80 5.16
CA GLY A 53 -4.77 -8.18 4.35
C GLY A 53 -4.46 -6.73 3.93
N PRO A 54 -4.31 -5.78 4.87
CA PRO A 54 -3.95 -4.40 4.59
C PRO A 54 -2.59 -4.27 3.90
N ALA A 55 -1.59 -5.08 4.29
CA ALA A 55 -0.27 -5.05 3.65
C ALA A 55 -0.34 -5.49 2.17
N TRP A 56 -1.08 -6.56 1.89
CA TRP A 56 -1.32 -7.05 0.53
C TRP A 56 -2.05 -6.00 -0.31
N ASN A 57 -3.12 -5.42 0.24
CA ASN A 57 -3.87 -4.35 -0.42
C ASN A 57 -2.99 -3.10 -0.67
N TYR A 58 -2.14 -2.71 0.28
CA TYR A 58 -1.21 -1.60 0.08
C TYR A 58 -0.34 -1.80 -1.17
N ILE A 59 0.26 -3.00 -1.34
CA ILE A 59 1.10 -3.30 -2.50
C ILE A 59 0.28 -3.27 -3.80
N LEU A 60 -0.94 -3.81 -3.78
CA LEU A 60 -1.85 -3.81 -4.93
C LEU A 60 -2.20 -2.40 -5.38
N PHE A 61 -2.73 -1.57 -4.46
CA PHE A 61 -3.19 -0.23 -4.76
C PHE A 61 -2.04 0.67 -5.20
N ARG A 62 -0.83 0.48 -4.65
CA ARG A 62 0.37 1.18 -5.12
C ARG A 62 0.85 0.73 -6.50
N GLY A 63 0.42 -0.44 -7.00
CA GLY A 63 0.84 -0.97 -8.30
C GLY A 63 2.33 -1.29 -8.38
N ARG A 64 3.01 -1.52 -7.23
CA ARG A 64 4.47 -1.71 -7.18
C ARG A 64 4.95 -3.01 -7.80
N PHE A 65 4.06 -3.98 -8.00
CA PHE A 65 4.34 -5.28 -8.60
C PHE A 65 4.42 -5.25 -10.14
N THR A 66 4.08 -4.13 -10.80
CA THR A 66 4.06 -4.01 -12.27
C THR A 66 5.14 -3.05 -12.78
N ALA A 67 5.62 -3.26 -14.00
CA ALA A 67 6.55 -2.34 -14.68
C ALA A 67 5.85 -1.10 -15.32
N TRP A 68 4.53 -0.93 -15.11
CA TRP A 68 3.72 0.09 -15.78
C TRP A 68 3.32 1.17 -14.78
N ALA A 69 4.34 1.79 -14.19
CA ALA A 69 4.25 2.65 -13.02
C ALA A 69 3.57 4.00 -13.23
N ASP A 70 3.41 4.47 -14.48
CA ASP A 70 2.96 5.84 -14.76
C ASP A 70 1.59 5.88 -15.42
N ASN A 71 0.54 5.80 -14.60
CA ASN A 71 -0.85 5.94 -15.02
C ASN A 71 -1.65 6.73 -13.97
N ALA A 72 -2.90 7.08 -14.29
CA ALA A 72 -3.74 7.88 -13.39
C ALA A 72 -3.92 7.24 -12.00
N TRP A 73 -3.97 5.90 -11.94
CA TRP A 73 -4.15 5.15 -10.70
C TRP A 73 -2.93 5.27 -9.78
N THR A 74 -1.73 4.98 -10.29
CA THR A 74 -0.48 5.04 -9.49
C THR A 74 -0.09 6.46 -9.09
N ARG A 75 -0.51 7.47 -9.85
CA ARG A 75 -0.38 8.90 -9.49
C ARG A 75 -1.33 9.32 -8.37
N PHE A 76 -2.52 8.72 -8.32
CA PHE A 76 -3.47 8.97 -7.24
C PHE A 76 -2.98 8.32 -5.94
N PHE A 77 -2.65 7.03 -5.98
CA PHE A 77 -2.19 6.25 -4.83
C PHE A 77 -0.71 6.51 -4.54
N THR A 78 -0.35 7.70 -4.10
CA THR A 78 0.99 7.98 -3.58
C THR A 78 1.21 7.26 -2.24
N PRO A 79 2.46 6.96 -1.83
CA PRO A 79 2.72 6.22 -0.59
C PRO A 79 1.98 6.80 0.64
N GLY A 80 2.03 8.13 0.81
CA GLY A 80 1.38 8.81 1.93
C GLY A 80 -0.15 8.77 1.87
N ARG A 81 -0.75 8.92 0.68
CA ARG A 81 -2.21 8.81 0.53
C ARG A 81 -2.66 7.37 0.76
N THR A 82 -1.94 6.40 0.21
CA THR A 82 -2.27 4.99 0.39
C THR A 82 -2.20 4.61 1.87
N LEU A 83 -1.12 4.95 2.57
CA LEU A 83 -1.01 4.72 4.01
C LEU A 83 -2.18 5.35 4.78
N GLY A 84 -2.47 6.63 4.51
CA GLY A 84 -3.57 7.35 5.17
C GLY A 84 -4.93 6.70 4.93
N ILE A 85 -5.23 6.29 3.70
CA ILE A 85 -6.47 5.58 3.35
C ILE A 85 -6.57 4.28 4.14
N PHE A 86 -5.52 3.45 4.15
CA PHE A 86 -5.58 2.16 4.84
C PHE A 86 -5.69 2.32 6.36
N VAL A 87 -4.97 3.28 6.96
CA VAL A 87 -5.12 3.56 8.40
C VAL A 87 -6.54 4.01 8.74
N VAL A 88 -7.15 4.87 7.92
CA VAL A 88 -8.54 5.32 8.12
C VAL A 88 -9.53 4.17 7.93
N VAL A 89 -9.34 3.33 6.90
CA VAL A 89 -10.21 2.17 6.65
C VAL A 89 -10.11 1.17 7.80
N CYS A 90 -8.89 0.79 8.21
CA CYS A 90 -8.65 -0.09 9.34
C CYS A 90 -9.28 0.47 10.63
N GLY A 91 -9.03 1.74 10.97
CA GLY A 91 -9.67 2.37 12.13
C GLY A 91 -11.19 2.46 12.01
N GLY A 92 -11.73 2.61 10.80
CA GLY A 92 -13.17 2.59 10.53
C GLY A 92 -13.80 1.22 10.72
N ILE A 93 -13.10 0.15 10.34
CA ILE A 93 -13.50 -1.24 10.60
C ILE A 93 -13.54 -1.47 12.12
N GLU A 94 -12.47 -1.14 12.84
CA GLU A 94 -12.44 -1.23 14.31
C GLU A 94 -13.53 -0.41 14.98
N GLY A 95 -13.77 0.82 14.51
CA GLY A 95 -14.84 1.66 15.01
C GLY A 95 -16.23 1.05 14.77
N ALA A 96 -16.44 0.40 13.62
CA ALA A 96 -17.68 -0.30 13.31
C ALA A 96 -17.89 -1.53 14.19
N GLN A 97 -16.83 -2.26 14.52
CA GLN A 97 -16.87 -3.38 15.46
C GLN A 97 -17.17 -2.91 16.89
N TYR A 98 -16.50 -1.84 17.33
CA TYR A 98 -16.75 -1.24 18.65
C TYR A 98 -18.20 -0.78 18.83
N LEU A 99 -18.82 -0.32 17.73
CA LEU A 99 -20.23 0.08 17.69
C LEU A 99 -21.20 -1.08 17.38
N GLU A 100 -20.69 -2.31 17.29
CA GLU A 100 -21.47 -3.53 17.00
C GLU A 100 -22.31 -3.43 15.70
N LEU A 101 -21.78 -2.74 14.68
CA LEU A 101 -22.50 -2.55 13.40
C LEU A 101 -22.62 -3.83 12.56
N TYR A 102 -21.82 -4.86 12.88
CA TYR A 102 -21.87 -6.20 12.30
C TYR A 102 -21.27 -7.22 13.28
N GLU A 103 -21.51 -8.52 13.04
CA GLU A 103 -20.98 -9.60 13.89
C GLU A 103 -19.46 -9.77 13.70
N ALA A 104 -18.70 -9.08 14.56
CA ALA A 104 -17.26 -9.26 14.73
C ALA A 104 -16.84 -8.86 16.16
N THR A 105 -15.69 -9.35 16.60
CA THR A 105 -15.15 -9.08 17.93
C THR A 105 -14.19 -7.90 17.85
N PHE A 106 -14.50 -6.79 18.53
CA PHE A 106 -13.58 -5.67 18.66
C PHE A 106 -12.33 -6.07 19.45
N ASP A 107 -11.15 -5.84 18.87
CA ASP A 107 -9.87 -5.97 19.55
C ASP A 107 -9.05 -4.66 19.43
N PRO A 108 -8.76 -3.96 20.55
CA PRO A 108 -7.98 -2.73 20.52
C PRO A 108 -6.55 -2.91 19.97
N TRP A 109 -6.04 -4.14 19.86
CA TRP A 109 -4.72 -4.43 19.32
C TRP A 109 -4.69 -4.57 17.79
N ASP A 110 -5.84 -4.71 17.13
CA ASP A 110 -5.90 -4.87 15.66
C ASP A 110 -5.34 -3.63 14.95
N LEU A 111 -5.66 -2.43 15.43
CA LEU A 111 -5.08 -1.21 14.88
C LEU A 111 -3.55 -1.16 15.01
N VAL A 112 -3.01 -1.68 16.13
CA VAL A 112 -1.57 -1.77 16.33
C VAL A 112 -0.97 -2.80 15.37
N ALA A 113 -1.62 -3.94 15.18
CA ALA A 113 -1.21 -4.96 14.21
C ALA A 113 -1.17 -4.37 12.79
N TYR A 114 -2.22 -3.68 12.35
CA TYR A 114 -2.27 -2.99 11.06
C TYR A 114 -1.13 -1.99 10.88
N ILE A 115 -0.89 -1.13 11.86
CA ILE A 115 0.18 -0.12 11.79
C ILE A 115 1.56 -0.78 11.78
N SER A 116 1.75 -1.87 12.52
CA SER A 116 3.03 -2.57 12.65
C SER A 116 3.54 -3.15 11.32
N ILE A 117 2.65 -3.47 10.39
CA ILE A 117 3.01 -3.95 9.04
C ILE A 117 2.95 -2.82 8.01
N LEU A 118 1.96 -1.92 8.08
CA LEU A 118 1.81 -0.82 7.13
C LEU A 118 2.93 0.23 7.25
N GLY A 119 3.37 0.54 8.47
CA GLY A 119 4.44 1.50 8.73
C GLY A 119 5.77 1.10 8.05
N PRO A 120 6.30 -0.10 8.31
CA PRO A 120 7.50 -0.58 7.63
C PRO A 120 7.33 -0.66 6.11
N LEU A 121 6.17 -1.13 5.62
CA LEU A 121 5.89 -1.23 4.19
C LEU A 121 5.90 0.14 3.50
N PHE A 122 5.33 1.15 4.15
CA PHE A 122 5.38 2.55 3.71
C PHE A 122 6.83 3.07 3.64
N VAL A 123 7.64 2.82 4.66
CA VAL A 123 9.05 3.23 4.67
C VAL A 123 9.81 2.59 3.51
N ILE A 124 9.61 1.29 3.26
CA ILE A 124 10.21 0.57 2.14
C ILE A 124 9.73 1.14 0.80
N ASP A 125 8.44 1.44 0.66
CA ASP A 125 7.88 2.04 -0.56
C ASP A 125 8.47 3.43 -0.84
N VAL A 126 8.58 4.30 0.17
CA VAL A 126 9.24 5.60 0.01
C VAL A 126 10.72 5.44 -0.36
N ALA A 127 11.43 4.52 0.30
CA ALA A 127 12.85 4.27 0.04
C ALA A 127 13.12 3.70 -1.37
N THR A 128 12.23 2.86 -1.88
CA THR A 128 12.40 2.17 -3.18
C THR A 128 11.68 2.84 -4.33
N GLY A 129 10.71 3.72 -4.04
CA GLY A 129 9.91 4.45 -5.01
C GLY A 129 10.40 5.87 -5.28
N GLY A 130 11.28 6.40 -4.42
CA GLY A 130 11.64 7.80 -4.41
C GLY A 130 10.44 8.62 -3.96
N ALA A 131 10.56 9.31 -2.83
CA ALA A 131 9.61 10.35 -2.43
C ALA A 131 9.20 11.13 -3.68
N GLY A 132 7.90 11.14 -3.99
CA GLY A 132 7.37 11.88 -5.11
C GLY A 132 7.98 13.26 -5.06
N ARG A 133 8.91 13.52 -5.97
CA ARG A 133 9.42 14.86 -6.17
C ARG A 133 8.22 15.56 -6.78
N VAL A 134 7.43 16.19 -5.90
CA VAL A 134 6.59 17.31 -6.29
C VAL A 134 7.59 18.26 -6.92
N ASP A 135 7.72 18.23 -8.24
CA ASP A 135 8.52 19.21 -8.94
C ASP A 135 7.79 20.53 -8.69
N PRO A 136 8.36 21.48 -7.94
CA PRO A 136 7.69 22.76 -7.68
C PRO A 136 7.50 23.58 -8.96
N GLY A 137 8.03 23.10 -10.09
CA GLY A 137 8.01 23.74 -11.39
C GLY A 137 6.79 23.45 -12.27
N ASP A 138 5.87 22.56 -11.88
CA ASP A 138 4.61 22.36 -12.63
C ASP A 138 3.48 23.27 -12.11
N GLN A 139 3.82 24.54 -11.88
CA GLN A 139 2.85 25.62 -11.75
C GLN A 139 2.86 26.42 -13.05
N GLY A 140 1.92 26.11 -13.96
CA GLY A 140 1.54 27.03 -15.01
C GLY A 140 2.12 26.76 -16.40
N SER A 141 1.66 25.69 -17.04
CA SER A 141 1.32 25.82 -18.46
C SER A 141 -0.14 26.24 -18.54
N THR A 142 -0.37 27.55 -18.50
CA THR A 142 -1.65 28.17 -18.84
C THR A 142 -2.10 27.65 -20.21
N PRO A 143 -3.37 27.21 -20.37
CA PRO A 143 -3.88 26.87 -21.69
C PRO A 143 -3.87 28.13 -22.55
N HIS A 144 -3.06 28.12 -23.61
CA HIS A 144 -3.24 29.04 -24.72
C HIS A 144 -4.58 28.68 -25.37
N HIS A 145 -5.62 29.42 -25.01
CA HIS A 145 -6.81 29.53 -25.83
C HIS A 145 -6.44 30.20 -27.18
N PRO A 146 -7.15 29.82 -28.25
CA PRO A 146 -6.71 29.90 -29.65
C PRO A 146 -6.43 31.30 -30.19
#